data_AF-A0AAD3XSW6-F1
#
_entry.id   AF-A0AAD3XSW6-F1
#
_cell.length_a   1.000
_cell.length_b   1.000
_cell.length_c   1.000
_cell.angle_alpha   90.00
_cell.angle_beta   90.00
_cell.angle_gamma   90.00
#
_symmetry.space_group_name_H-M   'P 1'
#
loop_
_entity.id
_entity.type
_entity.pdbx_description
1 polymer ?
#
loop_
_entity_poly.entity_id
_entity_poly.type
_entity_poly.pdbx_seq_one_letter_code
_entity_poly.pdbx_strand_id
1 'polypeptide(L)'
;MLVEISEAVCDCFDLLKETKSKQVQLVRIQLRVPEYGWTTQKVFHLMNFVVNGLRAIVFRLYKKVFRLRLDVLKMILMDLPGLLFLSTYTLLVLFWAEIYHQARSLPTDRLRPAYYIVNGIIYFIQVVIWICIRLCRCRGAVGVAKTFFSVVSFSAVLGFLIYGGRLFFMLRHFPIDSRGREKKLYEVGCVTGICCSCFLIRCVVVALSAFDKDVNIDVMNYPVANLLYYMVVEIVPSALVLYILRKLPPKRVSHQYQTIT
;
A
#
# COMPACT_ATOMS: atom_id res chain seq x y z
N MET A 1 4.11 6.95 29.37
CA MET A 1 5.15 6.72 28.33
C MET A 1 5.47 5.25 28.05
N LEU A 2 6.11 4.47 28.95
CA LEU A 2 6.42 3.04 28.67
C LEU A 2 5.17 2.15 28.60
N VAL A 3 4.15 2.45 29.41
CA VAL A 3 2.86 1.74 29.42
C VAL A 3 2.08 2.01 28.14
N GLU A 4 1.93 3.28 27.75
CA GLU A 4 1.24 3.67 26.50
C GLU A 4 1.91 3.11 25.23
N ILE A 5 3.25 3.04 25.19
CA ILE A 5 3.96 2.37 24.09
C ILE A 5 3.65 0.87 24.10
N SER A 6 3.63 0.24 25.28
CA SER A 6 3.32 -1.19 25.39
C SER A 6 1.88 -1.50 24.97
N GLU A 7 0.92 -0.68 25.36
CA GLU A 7 -0.50 -0.81 24.99
C GLU A 7 -0.70 -0.57 23.50
N ALA A 8 -0.21 0.53 22.93
CA ALA A 8 -0.34 0.81 21.51
C ALA A 8 0.36 -0.25 20.63
N VAL A 9 1.48 -0.81 21.12
CA VAL A 9 2.14 -1.95 20.46
C VAL A 9 1.30 -3.23 20.60
N CYS A 10 0.69 -3.50 21.75
CA CYS A 10 -0.20 -4.64 21.92
C CYS A 10 -1.44 -4.54 21.02
N ASP A 11 -2.08 -3.37 20.96
CA ASP A 11 -3.23 -3.11 20.09
C ASP A 11 -2.86 -3.27 18.62
N CYS A 12 -1.69 -2.75 18.21
CA CYS A 12 -1.12 -3.00 16.90
C CYS A 12 -0.94 -4.51 16.65
N PHE A 13 -0.37 -5.23 17.59
CA PHE A 13 -0.16 -6.68 17.48
C PHE A 13 -1.48 -7.44 17.40
N ASP A 14 -2.52 -7.04 18.11
CA ASP A 14 -3.81 -7.70 18.09
C ASP A 14 -4.56 -7.40 16.78
N LEU A 15 -4.50 -6.16 16.28
CA LEU A 15 -5.00 -5.79 14.95
C LEU A 15 -4.27 -6.57 13.84
N LEU A 16 -2.96 -6.74 13.97
CA LEU A 16 -2.14 -7.54 13.06
C LEU A 16 -2.43 -9.04 13.17
N LYS A 17 -2.66 -9.58 14.36
CA LYS A 17 -3.09 -10.98 14.56
C LYS A 17 -4.44 -11.23 13.91
N GLU A 18 -5.39 -10.31 14.08
CA GLU A 18 -6.71 -10.41 13.46
C GLU A 18 -6.60 -10.35 11.92
N THR A 19 -5.80 -9.42 11.40
CA THR A 19 -5.50 -9.29 9.98
C THR A 19 -4.81 -10.55 9.44
N LYS A 20 -3.84 -11.11 10.18
CA LYS A 20 -3.12 -12.34 9.86
C LYS A 20 -4.06 -13.54 9.82
N SER A 21 -4.93 -13.71 10.82
CA SER A 21 -5.90 -14.83 10.86
C SER A 21 -6.80 -14.79 9.63
N LYS A 22 -7.33 -13.61 9.30
CA LYS A 22 -8.18 -13.39 8.13
C LYS A 22 -7.43 -13.61 6.81
N GLN A 23 -6.18 -13.18 6.69
CA GLN A 23 -5.35 -13.38 5.49
C GLN A 23 -4.89 -14.82 5.31
N VAL A 24 -4.49 -15.52 6.38
CA VAL A 24 -4.06 -16.93 6.33
C VAL A 24 -5.22 -17.83 5.90
N GLN A 25 -6.44 -17.56 6.38
CA GLN A 25 -7.62 -18.26 5.89
C GLN A 25 -7.84 -18.03 4.39
N LEU A 26 -7.62 -16.80 3.91
CA LEU A 26 -7.77 -16.45 2.50
C LEU A 26 -6.73 -17.13 1.62
N VAL A 27 -5.46 -17.12 2.05
CA VAL A 27 -4.35 -17.83 1.39
C VAL A 27 -4.61 -19.33 1.38
N ARG A 28 -5.09 -19.94 2.48
CA ARG A 28 -5.45 -21.36 2.49
C ARG A 28 -6.57 -21.69 1.51
N ILE A 29 -7.63 -20.88 1.44
CA ILE A 29 -8.75 -21.09 0.50
C ILE A 29 -8.28 -20.94 -0.95
N GLN A 30 -7.41 -19.96 -1.23
CA GLN A 30 -6.87 -19.70 -2.56
C GLN A 30 -5.77 -20.66 -3.03
N LEU A 31 -5.01 -21.27 -2.10
CA LEU A 31 -4.04 -22.33 -2.38
C LEU A 31 -4.72 -23.69 -2.60
N ARG A 32 -5.93 -23.88 -2.07
CA ARG A 32 -6.70 -25.12 -2.23
C ARG A 32 -7.25 -25.30 -3.66
N VAL A 33 -7.20 -24.28 -4.51
CA VAL A 33 -7.58 -24.32 -5.93
C VAL A 33 -6.37 -23.97 -6.80
N PRO A 34 -5.42 -24.91 -6.99
CA PRO A 34 -4.16 -24.68 -7.71
C PRO A 34 -4.36 -24.48 -9.23
N GLU A 35 -5.55 -24.76 -9.75
CA GLU A 35 -5.92 -24.54 -11.17
C GLU A 35 -5.88 -23.05 -11.58
N TYR A 36 -5.93 -22.13 -10.61
CA TYR A 36 -5.77 -20.69 -10.83
C TYR A 36 -4.36 -20.24 -10.40
N GLY A 37 -3.52 -19.89 -11.38
CA GLY A 37 -2.15 -19.39 -11.16
C GLY A 37 -2.03 -18.11 -10.32
N TRP A 38 -0.86 -17.45 -10.39
CA TRP A 38 -0.59 -16.22 -9.61
C TRP A 38 -1.37 -15.01 -10.14
N THR A 39 -2.50 -14.69 -9.49
CA THR A 39 -3.33 -13.50 -9.79
C THR A 39 -2.84 -12.24 -9.06
N THR A 40 -3.05 -11.05 -9.63
CA THR A 40 -2.75 -9.74 -9.03
C THR A 40 -3.31 -9.59 -7.60
N GLN A 41 -4.49 -10.16 -7.33
CA GLN A 41 -5.11 -10.15 -6.00
C GLN A 41 -4.32 -10.96 -4.95
N LYS A 42 -3.84 -12.17 -5.30
CA LYS A 42 -2.98 -12.98 -4.44
C LYS A 42 -1.69 -12.23 -4.08
N VAL A 43 -1.09 -11.58 -5.08
CA VAL A 43 0.11 -10.75 -4.91
C VAL A 43 -0.18 -9.56 -3.99
N PHE A 44 -1.31 -8.87 -4.16
CA PHE A 44 -1.71 -7.75 -3.30
C PHE A 44 -1.87 -8.17 -1.83
N HIS A 45 -2.49 -9.32 -1.56
CA HIS A 45 -2.61 -9.85 -0.19
C HIS A 45 -1.26 -10.22 0.40
N LEU A 46 -0.40 -10.89 -0.37
CA LEU A 46 0.95 -11.26 0.05
C LEU A 46 1.80 -10.03 0.35
N MET A 47 1.78 -9.02 -0.52
CA MET A 47 2.54 -7.79 -0.30
C MET A 47 2.03 -7.03 0.93
N ASN A 48 0.71 -6.94 1.14
CA ASN A 48 0.16 -6.37 2.38
C ASN A 48 0.64 -7.14 3.62
N PHE A 49 0.68 -8.46 3.57
CA PHE A 49 1.19 -9.26 4.69
C PHE A 49 2.65 -8.91 4.99
N VAL A 50 3.49 -8.82 3.95
CA VAL A 50 4.90 -8.46 4.08
C VAL A 50 5.07 -7.04 4.62
N VAL A 51 4.34 -6.06 4.09
CA VAL A 51 4.39 -4.65 4.55
C VAL A 51 4.04 -4.54 6.03
N ASN A 52 2.90 -5.09 6.41
CA ASN A 52 2.41 -5.04 7.79
C ASN A 52 3.32 -5.82 8.74
N GLY A 53 3.81 -6.99 8.31
CA GLY A 53 4.76 -7.80 9.08
C GLY A 53 6.10 -7.10 9.28
N LEU A 54 6.64 -6.49 8.22
CA LEU A 54 7.88 -5.72 8.30
C LEU A 54 7.71 -4.54 9.25
N ARG A 55 6.64 -3.75 9.11
CA ARG A 55 6.33 -2.62 9.99
C ARG A 55 6.24 -3.04 11.46
N ALA A 56 5.58 -4.17 11.74
CA ALA A 56 5.51 -4.75 13.09
C ALA A 56 6.89 -5.13 13.66
N ILE A 57 7.76 -5.72 12.82
CA ILE A 57 9.14 -6.06 13.20
C ILE A 57 9.94 -4.79 13.51
N VAL A 58 9.82 -3.75 12.69
CA VAL A 58 10.49 -2.45 12.92
C VAL A 58 10.09 -1.88 14.28
N PHE A 59 8.80 -1.85 14.60
CA PHE A 59 8.33 -1.34 15.89
C PHE A 59 8.69 -2.22 17.08
N ARG A 60 8.58 -3.55 16.94
CA ARG A 60 9.00 -4.49 18.00
C ARG A 60 10.49 -4.33 18.31
N LEU A 61 11.29 -4.11 17.28
CA LEU A 61 12.73 -3.93 17.41
C LEU A 61 13.13 -2.46 17.55
N TYR A 62 12.20 -1.51 17.71
CA TYR A 62 12.48 -0.07 17.63
C TYR A 62 13.67 0.35 18.50
N LYS A 63 13.73 -0.09 19.77
CA LYS A 63 14.86 0.16 20.68
C LYS A 63 16.19 -0.49 20.26
N LYS A 64 16.14 -1.62 19.55
CA LYS A 64 17.33 -2.31 19.02
C LYS A 64 17.78 -1.69 17.70
N VAL A 65 16.84 -1.40 16.80
CA VAL A 65 17.04 -0.71 15.52
C VAL A 65 17.66 0.66 15.75
N PHE A 66 17.21 1.38 16.77
CA PHE A 66 17.76 2.69 17.11
C PHE A 66 19.17 2.62 17.70
N ARG A 67 19.53 1.49 18.34
CA ARG A 67 20.88 1.23 18.88
C ARG A 67 21.83 0.60 17.86
N LEU A 68 21.38 0.31 16.64
CA LEU A 68 22.27 -0.18 15.59
C LEU A 68 23.29 0.90 15.24
N ARG A 69 24.57 0.53 15.28
CA ARG A 69 25.70 1.40 14.95
C ARG A 69 25.80 1.72 13.45
N LEU A 70 25.05 0.99 12.62
CA LEU A 70 24.98 1.15 11.17
C LEU A 70 23.81 2.06 10.78
N ASP A 71 24.10 3.35 10.58
CA ASP A 71 23.11 4.37 10.18
C ASP A 71 22.33 3.98 8.92
N VAL A 72 22.99 3.31 7.96
CA VAL A 72 22.38 2.89 6.68
C VAL A 72 21.31 1.81 6.90
N LEU A 73 21.59 0.82 7.74
CA LEU A 73 20.64 -0.27 8.01
C LEU A 73 19.38 0.27 8.69
N LYS A 74 19.53 1.26 9.56
CA LYS A 74 18.41 1.97 10.19
C LYS A 74 17.57 2.75 9.17
N MET A 75 18.20 3.49 8.26
CA MET A 75 17.48 4.22 7.20
C MET A 75 16.69 3.26 6.30
N ILE A 76 17.34 2.20 5.80
CA ILE A 76 16.69 1.19 4.97
C ILE A 76 15.49 0.59 5.69
N LEU A 77 15.66 0.21 6.96
CA LEU A 77 14.61 -0.46 7.72
C LEU A 77 13.40 0.45 7.99
N MET A 78 13.60 1.77 8.11
CA MET A 78 12.52 2.74 8.31
C MET A 78 11.76 3.07 7.01
N ASP A 79 12.50 3.19 5.89
CA ASP A 79 11.96 3.60 4.59
C ASP A 79 11.34 2.44 3.80
N LEU A 80 11.91 1.23 3.91
CA LEU A 80 11.50 0.06 3.14
C LEU A 80 10.02 -0.33 3.30
N PRO A 81 9.42 -0.35 4.50
CA PRO A 81 7.98 -0.65 4.62
C PRO A 81 7.12 0.40 3.90
N GLY A 82 7.58 1.65 3.85
CA GLY A 82 6.93 2.72 3.12
C GLY A 82 6.95 2.55 1.59
N LEU A 83 8.09 2.13 1.05
CA LEU A 83 8.22 1.80 -0.38
C LEU A 83 7.36 0.59 -0.75
N LEU A 84 7.41 -0.46 0.08
CA LEU A 84 6.60 -1.65 -0.14
C LEU A 84 5.10 -1.34 -0.05
N PHE A 85 4.69 -0.44 0.86
CA PHE A 85 3.34 0.07 0.91
C PHE A 85 2.97 0.76 -0.40
N LEU A 86 3.77 1.70 -0.90
CA LEU A 86 3.55 2.35 -2.19
C LEU A 86 3.40 1.33 -3.35
N SER A 87 4.30 0.34 -3.44
CA SER A 87 4.21 -0.71 -4.45
C SER A 87 2.92 -1.53 -4.34
N THR A 88 2.56 -1.90 -3.11
CA THR A 88 1.34 -2.68 -2.84
C THR A 88 0.09 -1.95 -3.32
N TYR A 89 -0.01 -0.65 -3.07
CA TYR A 89 -1.19 0.12 -3.43
C TYR A 89 -1.18 0.61 -4.88
N THR A 90 -0.02 0.83 -5.49
CA THR A 90 0.08 1.03 -6.95
C THR A 90 -0.24 -0.25 -7.73
N LEU A 91 -0.04 -1.44 -7.13
CA LEU A 91 -0.54 -2.71 -7.68
C LEU A 91 -2.07 -2.77 -7.69
N LEU A 92 -2.73 -2.19 -6.68
CA LEU A 92 -4.18 -2.05 -6.67
C LEU A 92 -4.67 -1.08 -7.76
N VAL A 93 -3.97 0.03 -7.98
CA VAL A 93 -4.24 0.94 -9.11
C VAL A 93 -4.08 0.20 -10.44
N LEU A 94 -3.01 -0.60 -10.61
CA LEU A 94 -2.82 -1.45 -11.78
C LEU A 94 -4.00 -2.41 -11.97
N PHE A 95 -4.45 -3.07 -10.89
CA PHE A 95 -5.59 -3.97 -10.94
C PHE A 95 -6.88 -3.26 -11.40
N TRP A 96 -7.13 -2.04 -10.93
CA TRP A 96 -8.27 -1.24 -11.40
C TRP A 96 -8.11 -0.80 -12.86
N ALA A 97 -6.91 -0.45 -13.28
CA ALA A 97 -6.61 -0.13 -14.67
C ALA A 97 -6.86 -1.34 -15.59
N GLU A 98 -6.47 -2.55 -15.17
CA GLU A 98 -6.75 -3.79 -15.90
C GLU A 98 -8.25 -4.02 -16.06
N ILE A 99 -9.04 -3.88 -14.99
CA ILE A 99 -10.51 -4.02 -15.05
C ILE A 99 -11.12 -2.99 -16.00
N TYR A 100 -10.69 -1.74 -15.89
CA TYR A 100 -11.19 -0.66 -16.74
C TYR A 100 -10.87 -0.90 -18.23
N HIS A 101 -9.64 -1.28 -18.55
CA HIS A 101 -9.24 -1.60 -19.93
C HIS A 101 -10.01 -2.82 -20.47
N GLN A 102 -10.15 -3.89 -19.67
CA GLN A 102 -10.90 -5.08 -20.06
C GLN A 102 -12.37 -4.76 -20.36
N ALA A 103 -13.02 -3.95 -19.52
CA ALA A 103 -14.40 -3.54 -19.72
C ALA A 103 -14.60 -2.61 -20.93
N ARG A 104 -13.54 -1.98 -21.44
CA ARG A 104 -13.54 -1.17 -22.67
C ARG A 104 -12.91 -1.89 -23.87
N SER A 105 -12.59 -3.18 -23.76
CA SER A 105 -11.88 -3.95 -24.79
C SER A 105 -10.58 -3.29 -25.27
N LEU A 106 -9.91 -2.54 -24.38
CA LEU A 106 -8.63 -1.91 -24.64
C LEU A 106 -7.48 -2.87 -24.32
N PRO A 107 -6.31 -2.74 -25.01
CA PRO A 107 -5.16 -3.59 -24.74
C PRO A 107 -4.63 -3.41 -23.31
N THR A 108 -4.24 -4.53 -22.67
CA THR A 108 -3.69 -4.56 -21.29
C THR A 108 -2.23 -5.00 -21.22
N ASP A 109 -1.61 -5.28 -22.36
CA ASP A 109 -0.23 -5.79 -22.49
C ASP A 109 0.81 -4.86 -21.87
N ARG A 110 0.60 -3.53 -21.97
CA ARG A 110 1.56 -2.52 -21.48
C ARG A 110 1.40 -2.16 -20.01
N LEU A 111 0.27 -2.48 -19.37
CA LEU A 111 -0.03 -2.03 -18.00
C LEU A 111 0.91 -2.67 -16.96
N ARG A 112 1.11 -3.99 -17.02
CA ARG A 112 1.99 -4.69 -16.07
C ARG A 112 3.47 -4.31 -16.23
N PRO A 113 4.05 -4.29 -17.45
CA PRO A 113 5.41 -3.81 -17.64
C PRO A 113 5.61 -2.38 -17.13
N ALA A 114 4.66 -1.47 -17.40
CA ALA A 114 4.73 -0.10 -16.91
C ALA A 114 4.77 -0.04 -15.36
N TYR A 115 3.94 -0.82 -14.66
CA TYR A 115 3.99 -0.91 -13.20
C TYR A 115 5.37 -1.37 -12.68
N TYR A 116 5.94 -2.42 -13.28
CA TYR A 116 7.25 -2.94 -12.87
C TYR A 116 8.37 -1.94 -13.16
N ILE A 117 8.34 -1.25 -14.30
CA ILE A 117 9.31 -0.22 -14.67
C ILE A 117 9.23 0.96 -13.70
N VAL A 118 8.03 1.49 -13.45
CA VAL A 118 7.83 2.62 -12.54
C VAL A 118 8.29 2.27 -11.13
N ASN A 119 7.92 1.09 -10.61
CA ASN A 119 8.43 0.64 -9.32
C ASN A 119 9.95 0.52 -9.35
N GLY A 120 10.52 -0.16 -10.35
CA GLY A 120 11.97 -0.31 -10.50
C GLY A 120 12.72 1.02 -10.44
N ILE A 121 12.22 2.04 -11.13
CA ILE A 121 12.76 3.41 -11.09
C ILE A 121 12.68 4.01 -9.69
N ILE A 122 11.54 3.88 -9.00
CA ILE A 122 11.35 4.39 -7.63
C ILE A 122 12.36 3.76 -6.66
N TYR A 123 12.51 2.43 -6.69
CA TYR A 123 13.49 1.74 -5.84
C TYR A 123 14.93 2.12 -6.19
N PHE A 124 15.23 2.23 -7.49
CA PHE A 124 16.57 2.63 -7.93
C PHE A 124 16.94 4.02 -7.43
N ILE A 125 16.06 5.02 -7.62
CA ILE A 125 16.29 6.39 -7.13
C ILE A 125 16.45 6.37 -5.60
N GLN A 126 15.64 5.60 -4.87
CA GLN A 126 15.75 5.51 -3.42
C GLN A 126 17.10 4.93 -2.96
N VAL A 127 17.60 3.87 -3.64
CA VAL A 127 18.93 3.30 -3.35
C VAL A 127 20.03 4.32 -3.60
N VAL A 128 19.93 5.08 -4.70
CA VAL A 128 20.87 6.19 -4.98
C VAL A 128 20.84 7.24 -3.88
N ILE A 129 19.64 7.66 -3.43
CA ILE A 129 19.49 8.62 -2.33
C ILE A 129 20.15 8.11 -1.04
N TRP A 130 19.95 6.84 -0.67
CA TRP A 130 20.60 6.25 0.52
C TRP A 130 22.13 6.25 0.41
N ILE A 131 22.67 5.92 -0.77
CA ILE A 131 24.11 5.97 -1.02
C ILE A 131 24.63 7.42 -0.94
N CYS A 132 23.93 8.38 -1.53
CA CYS A 132 24.29 9.80 -1.45
C CYS A 132 24.27 10.34 -0.02
N ILE A 133 23.27 9.96 0.80
CA ILE A 133 23.23 10.33 2.23
C ILE A 133 24.46 9.76 2.94
N ARG A 134 24.83 8.50 2.65
CA ARG A 134 25.97 7.83 3.26
C ARG A 134 27.31 8.47 2.87
N LEU A 135 27.49 8.79 1.59
CA LEU A 135 28.77 9.29 1.07
C LEU A 135 28.95 10.80 1.31
N CYS A 136 27.93 11.60 1.00
CA CYS A 136 28.07 13.06 1.04
C CYS A 136 27.86 13.64 2.44
N ARG A 137 27.16 12.95 3.36
CA ARG A 137 26.78 13.44 4.70
C ARG A 137 26.18 14.86 4.71
N CYS A 138 25.66 15.33 3.59
CA CYS A 138 25.08 16.67 3.44
C CYS A 138 23.74 16.76 4.18
N ARG A 139 23.55 17.83 4.97
CA ARG A 139 22.27 18.11 5.66
C ARG A 139 21.06 18.13 4.71
N GLY A 140 21.26 18.54 3.45
CA GLY A 140 20.21 18.58 2.44
C GLY A 140 19.77 17.22 1.88
N ALA A 141 20.60 16.17 2.00
CA ALA A 141 20.30 14.87 1.38
C ALA A 141 19.08 14.16 2.02
N VAL A 142 18.85 14.38 3.32
CA VAL A 142 17.64 13.91 4.02
C VAL A 142 16.39 14.66 3.56
N GLY A 143 16.52 15.96 3.28
CA GLY A 143 15.44 16.77 2.69
C GLY A 143 15.04 16.26 1.31
N VAL A 144 16.03 15.92 0.46
CA VAL A 144 15.79 15.33 -0.86
C VAL A 144 15.03 13.99 -0.75
N ALA A 145 15.40 13.12 0.21
CA ALA A 145 14.69 11.87 0.44
C ALA A 145 13.21 12.10 0.79
N LYS A 146 12.93 13.06 1.67
CA LYS A 146 11.55 13.41 2.06
C LYS A 146 10.76 14.00 0.90
N THR A 147 11.34 14.93 0.15
CA THR A 147 10.69 15.49 -1.05
C THR A 147 10.38 14.39 -2.07
N PHE A 148 11.31 13.46 -2.29
CA PHE A 148 11.09 12.31 -3.16
C PHE A 148 9.91 11.45 -2.67
N PHE A 149 9.88 11.07 -1.39
CA PHE A 149 8.76 10.32 -0.80
C PHE A 149 7.41 11.05 -0.90
N SER A 150 7.42 12.38 -0.76
CA SER A 150 6.23 13.21 -0.95
C SER A 150 5.74 13.17 -2.40
N VAL A 151 6.63 13.34 -3.37
CA VAL A 151 6.28 13.32 -4.81
C VAL A 151 5.72 11.97 -5.23
N VAL A 152 6.31 10.85 -4.81
CA VAL A 152 5.79 9.52 -5.13
C VAL A 152 4.44 9.24 -4.45
N SER A 153 4.24 9.74 -3.22
CA SER A 153 2.96 9.63 -2.51
C SER A 153 1.87 10.43 -3.23
N PHE A 154 2.17 11.65 -3.67
CA PHE A 154 1.26 12.47 -4.46
C PHE A 154 0.90 11.82 -5.79
N SER A 155 1.90 11.22 -6.46
CA SER A 155 1.68 10.48 -7.71
C SER A 155 0.75 9.28 -7.51
N ALA A 156 0.81 8.61 -6.36
CA ALA A 156 -0.13 7.55 -6.00
C ALA A 156 -1.56 8.09 -5.80
N VAL A 157 -1.74 9.25 -5.16
CA VAL A 157 -3.06 9.92 -5.06
C VAL A 157 -3.65 10.15 -6.44
N LEU A 158 -2.86 10.69 -7.38
CA LEU A 158 -3.32 10.89 -8.77
C LEU A 158 -3.70 9.56 -9.43
N GLY A 159 -2.90 8.51 -9.24
CA GLY A 159 -3.21 7.16 -9.74
C GLY A 159 -4.56 6.64 -9.23
N PHE A 160 -4.82 6.78 -7.93
CA PHE A 160 -6.10 6.39 -7.32
C PHE A 160 -7.27 7.23 -7.82
N LEU A 161 -7.12 8.55 -7.94
CA LEU A 161 -8.17 9.44 -8.44
C LEU A 161 -8.51 9.14 -9.90
N ILE A 162 -7.50 8.94 -10.76
CA ILE A 162 -7.70 8.69 -12.18
C ILE A 162 -8.34 7.31 -12.40
N TYR A 163 -7.73 6.23 -11.92
CA TYR A 163 -8.21 4.88 -12.21
C TYR A 163 -9.38 4.47 -11.31
N GLY A 164 -9.38 4.87 -10.03
CA GLY A 164 -10.52 4.67 -9.14
C GLY A 164 -11.73 5.47 -9.59
N GLY A 165 -11.54 6.73 -9.99
CA GLY A 165 -12.61 7.57 -10.55
C GLY A 165 -13.16 7.01 -11.87
N ARG A 166 -12.30 6.66 -12.84
CA ARG A 166 -12.73 6.05 -14.11
C ARG A 166 -13.51 4.76 -13.89
N LEU A 167 -13.06 3.90 -12.98
CA LEU A 167 -13.77 2.66 -12.64
C LEU A 167 -15.12 2.94 -11.95
N PHE A 168 -15.18 3.93 -11.05
CA PHE A 168 -16.41 4.36 -10.38
C PHE A 168 -17.45 4.86 -11.40
N PHE A 169 -17.07 5.74 -12.33
CA PHE A 169 -17.97 6.26 -13.37
C PHE A 169 -18.44 5.15 -14.32
N MET A 170 -17.54 4.24 -14.73
CA MET A 170 -17.90 3.10 -15.55
C MET A 170 -18.95 2.21 -14.88
N LEU A 171 -18.78 1.92 -13.59
CA LEU A 171 -19.74 1.09 -12.84
C LEU A 171 -21.11 1.75 -12.70
N ARG A 172 -21.16 3.09 -12.67
CA ARG A 172 -22.39 3.89 -12.58
C ARG A 172 -23.16 3.99 -13.91
N HIS A 173 -22.47 3.86 -15.05
CA HIS A 173 -23.09 4.06 -16.37
C HIS A 173 -23.97 2.89 -16.84
N PHE A 174 -23.75 1.67 -16.33
CA PHE A 174 -24.63 0.54 -16.63
C PHE A 174 -25.92 0.61 -15.80
N PRO A 175 -27.10 0.35 -16.38
CA PRO A 175 -28.38 0.43 -15.67
C PRO A 175 -28.34 -0.44 -14.40
N ILE A 176 -28.68 0.20 -13.27
CA ILE A 176 -28.45 -0.33 -11.92
C ILE A 176 -29.64 -1.21 -11.53
N ASP A 177 -29.78 -2.37 -12.18
CA ASP A 177 -30.89 -3.30 -11.90
C ASP A 177 -30.56 -4.36 -10.83
N SER A 178 -29.39 -4.30 -10.17
CA SER A 178 -29.00 -5.33 -9.18
C SER A 178 -28.27 -4.77 -7.95
N ARG A 179 -28.77 -5.12 -6.75
CA ARG A 179 -28.18 -4.81 -5.41
C ARG A 179 -26.69 -5.19 -5.29
N GLY A 180 -26.23 -6.17 -6.07
CA GLY A 180 -24.82 -6.59 -6.11
C GLY A 180 -23.88 -5.56 -6.75
N ARG A 181 -24.35 -4.75 -7.71
CA ARG A 181 -23.52 -3.75 -8.41
C ARG A 181 -23.34 -2.48 -7.58
N GLU A 182 -24.38 -2.03 -6.88
CA GLU A 182 -24.33 -0.89 -5.96
C GLU A 182 -23.30 -1.12 -4.84
N LYS A 183 -23.29 -2.34 -4.28
CA LYS A 183 -22.31 -2.75 -3.28
C LYS A 183 -20.87 -2.68 -3.82
N LYS A 184 -20.62 -3.12 -5.07
CA LYS A 184 -19.29 -3.01 -5.70
C LYS A 184 -18.87 -1.56 -5.94
N LEU A 185 -19.81 -0.71 -6.34
CA LEU A 185 -19.56 0.72 -6.52
C LEU A 185 -19.14 1.37 -5.20
N TYR A 186 -19.85 1.05 -4.11
CA TYR A 186 -19.51 1.50 -2.77
C TYR A 186 -18.14 0.97 -2.33
N GLU A 187 -17.84 -0.32 -2.57
CA GLU A 187 -16.53 -0.91 -2.25
C GLU A 187 -15.38 -0.19 -2.98
N VAL A 188 -15.48 0.06 -4.28
CA VAL A 188 -14.45 0.78 -5.06
C VAL A 188 -14.33 2.24 -4.59
N GLY A 189 -15.45 2.92 -4.34
CA GLY A 189 -15.48 4.29 -3.82
C GLY A 189 -14.80 4.40 -2.45
N CYS A 190 -15.15 3.52 -1.51
CA CYS A 190 -14.56 3.49 -0.18
C CYS A 190 -13.06 3.20 -0.22
N VAL A 191 -12.63 2.20 -1.00
CA VAL A 191 -11.19 1.88 -1.12
C VAL A 191 -10.43 3.05 -1.74
N THR A 192 -10.99 3.70 -2.76
CA THR A 192 -10.38 4.90 -3.36
C THR A 192 -10.25 6.02 -2.34
N GLY A 193 -11.32 6.29 -1.58
CA GLY A 193 -11.31 7.32 -0.54
C GLY A 193 -10.30 7.06 0.57
N ILE A 194 -10.21 5.81 1.06
CA ILE A 194 -9.24 5.41 2.09
C ILE A 194 -7.82 5.58 1.57
N CYS A 195 -7.51 5.05 0.38
CA CYS A 195 -6.17 5.14 -0.22
C CYS A 195 -5.77 6.59 -0.52
N CYS A 196 -6.65 7.38 -1.14
CA CYS A 196 -6.39 8.78 -1.42
C CYS A 196 -6.10 9.56 -0.13
N SER A 197 -6.94 9.39 0.90
CA SER A 197 -6.76 10.08 2.18
C SER A 197 -5.43 9.69 2.84
N CYS A 198 -5.13 8.39 2.90
CA CYS A 198 -3.87 7.86 3.42
C CYS A 198 -2.64 8.45 2.71
N PHE A 199 -2.59 8.36 1.38
CA PHE A 199 -1.44 8.87 0.61
C PHE A 199 -1.36 10.39 0.63
N LEU A 200 -2.48 11.10 0.74
CA LEU A 200 -2.51 12.54 0.89
C LEU A 200 -1.97 12.99 2.24
N ILE A 201 -2.40 12.34 3.34
CA ILE A 201 -1.83 12.57 4.68
C ILE A 201 -0.33 12.32 4.62
N ARG A 202 0.11 11.19 4.05
CA ARG A 202 1.53 10.87 3.89
C ARG A 202 2.28 11.94 3.11
N CYS A 203 1.74 12.39 1.99
CA CYS A 203 2.32 13.46 1.18
C CYS A 203 2.49 14.74 1.99
N VAL A 204 1.43 15.22 2.65
CA VAL A 204 1.44 16.48 3.40
C VAL A 204 2.41 16.40 4.57
N VAL A 205 2.33 15.37 5.41
CA VAL A 205 3.16 15.28 6.61
C VAL A 205 4.65 15.11 6.24
N VAL A 206 4.97 14.35 5.20
CA VAL A 206 6.36 14.20 4.71
C VAL A 206 6.87 15.49 4.05
N ALA A 207 6.03 16.21 3.30
CA ALA A 207 6.38 17.52 2.74
C ALA A 207 6.67 18.53 3.85
N LEU A 208 5.80 18.64 4.85
CA LEU A 208 6.01 19.51 6.01
C LEU A 208 7.30 19.12 6.75
N SER A 209 7.57 17.83 6.91
CA SER A 209 8.82 17.33 7.50
C SER A 209 10.09 17.68 6.70
N ALA A 210 9.96 18.02 5.41
CA ALA A 210 11.08 18.41 4.56
C ALA A 210 11.47 19.88 4.77
N PHE A 211 10.49 20.73 5.08
CA PHE A 211 10.69 22.17 5.29
C PHE A 211 10.85 22.55 6.76
N ASP A 212 10.18 21.84 7.66
CA ASP A 212 10.20 22.08 9.10
C ASP A 212 10.90 20.94 9.85
N LYS A 213 11.89 21.29 10.67
CA LYS A 213 12.65 20.34 11.49
C LYS A 213 11.88 19.89 12.73
N ASP A 214 10.93 20.71 13.21
CA ASP A 214 10.13 20.42 14.40
C ASP A 214 8.99 19.44 14.09
N VAL A 215 8.54 19.39 12.83
CA VAL A 215 7.52 18.45 12.30
C VAL A 215 8.17 17.16 11.75
N ASN A 216 9.41 16.87 12.10
CA ASN A 216 10.09 15.71 11.56
C ASN A 216 9.57 14.41 12.21
N ILE A 217 8.78 13.63 11.46
CA ILE A 217 8.10 12.39 11.92
C ILE A 217 9.11 11.34 12.42
N ASP A 218 10.34 11.34 11.89
CA ASP A 218 11.43 10.44 12.30
C ASP A 218 12.14 10.89 13.58
N VAL A 219 11.68 11.97 14.23
CA VAL A 219 12.30 12.47 15.45
C VAL A 219 11.97 11.57 16.62
N MET A 220 13.06 10.96 17.06
CA MET A 220 13.31 10.19 18.28
C MET A 220 12.61 10.67 19.57
N ASN A 221 12.13 11.91 19.63
CA ASN A 221 11.52 12.49 20.83
C ASN A 221 10.10 11.97 21.11
N TYR A 222 9.38 11.45 20.11
CA TYR A 222 8.00 10.97 20.28
C TYR A 222 7.73 9.63 19.58
N PRO A 223 8.31 8.51 20.07
CA PRO A 223 8.11 7.18 19.47
C PRO A 223 6.64 6.73 19.43
N VAL A 224 5.81 7.20 20.37
CA VAL A 224 4.36 6.95 20.37
C VAL A 224 3.69 7.64 19.18
N ALA A 225 4.03 8.90 18.90
CA ALA A 225 3.44 9.65 17.79
C ALA A 225 3.83 9.04 16.43
N ASN A 226 5.09 8.60 16.30
CA ASN A 226 5.58 7.90 15.11
C ASN A 226 4.82 6.55 14.91
N LEU A 227 4.65 5.77 15.98
CA LEU A 227 3.83 4.56 15.95
C LEU A 227 2.40 4.86 15.53
N LEU A 228 1.75 5.85 16.16
CA LEU A 228 0.36 6.22 15.90
C LEU A 228 0.17 6.72 14.46
N TYR A 229 1.12 7.50 13.94
CA TYR A 229 1.12 7.95 12.55
C TYR A 229 1.13 6.77 11.57
N TYR A 230 2.09 5.84 11.68
CA TYR A 230 2.13 4.69 10.77
C TYR A 230 1.00 3.68 11.01
N MET A 231 0.45 3.62 12.22
CA MET A 231 -0.78 2.86 12.49
C MET A 231 -1.95 3.41 11.69
N VAL A 232 -2.19 4.72 11.76
CA VAL A 232 -3.31 5.41 11.10
C VAL A 232 -3.12 5.48 9.58
N VAL A 233 -1.89 5.64 9.11
CA VAL A 233 -1.59 5.85 7.68
C VAL A 233 -1.26 4.54 6.96
N GLU A 234 -0.81 3.48 7.62
CA GLU A 234 -0.45 2.24 6.92
C GLU A 234 -1.25 1.03 7.38
N ILE A 235 -1.28 0.74 8.68
CA ILE A 235 -1.84 -0.52 9.19
C ILE A 235 -3.38 -0.51 9.13
N VAL A 236 -4.01 0.55 9.64
CA VAL A 236 -5.48 0.70 9.63
C VAL A 236 -6.03 0.75 8.20
N PRO A 237 -5.49 1.57 7.27
CA PRO A 237 -5.93 1.58 5.88
C PRO A 237 -5.76 0.21 5.21
N SER A 238 -4.66 -0.50 5.50
CA SER A 238 -4.45 -1.86 4.97
C SER A 238 -5.48 -2.85 5.49
N ALA A 239 -5.77 -2.85 6.79
CA ALA A 239 -6.79 -3.71 7.36
C ALA A 239 -8.17 -3.41 6.75
N LEU A 240 -8.53 -2.13 6.61
CA LEU A 240 -9.81 -1.70 6.02
C LEU A 240 -9.92 -2.09 4.55
N VAL A 241 -8.90 -1.82 3.73
CA VAL A 241 -8.90 -2.16 2.30
C VAL A 241 -8.98 -3.67 2.10
N LEU A 242 -8.22 -4.45 2.88
CA LEU A 242 -8.30 -5.91 2.85
C LEU A 242 -9.68 -6.42 3.29
N TYR A 243 -10.30 -5.79 4.28
CA TYR A 243 -11.63 -6.14 4.74
C TYR A 243 -12.71 -5.87 3.67
N ILE A 244 -12.62 -4.72 3.00
CA ILE A 244 -13.54 -4.35 1.92
C ILE A 244 -13.36 -5.29 0.73
N LEU A 245 -12.11 -5.53 0.31
CA LEU A 245 -11.80 -6.40 -0.84
C LEU A 245 -12.02 -7.91 -0.57
N ARG A 246 -12.18 -8.33 0.69
CA ARG A 246 -12.44 -9.74 1.07
C ARG A 246 -13.70 -10.31 0.42
N LYS A 247 -14.68 -9.47 0.10
CA LYS A 247 -16.00 -9.91 -0.39
C LYS A 247 -16.06 -10.16 -1.91
N LEU A 248 -14.96 -9.96 -2.64
CA LEU A 248 -14.91 -10.16 -4.08
C LEU A 248 -14.10 -11.42 -4.45
N PRO A 249 -14.73 -12.60 -4.51
CA PRO A 249 -14.32 -13.59 -5.49
C PRO A 249 -14.83 -13.12 -6.87
N PRO A 250 -13.99 -13.05 -7.91
CA PRO A 250 -14.52 -12.96 -9.26
C PRO A 250 -15.25 -14.27 -9.57
N LYS A 251 -16.56 -14.19 -9.84
CA LYS A 251 -17.19 -15.22 -10.67
C LYS A 251 -16.75 -14.91 -12.10
N ARG A 252 -15.69 -15.57 -12.57
CA ARG A 252 -15.50 -15.66 -14.02
C ARG A 252 -16.62 -16.56 -14.52
N VAL A 253 -17.56 -15.97 -15.24
CA VAL A 253 -18.34 -16.74 -16.20
C VAL A 253 -17.30 -17.23 -17.19
N SER A 254 -16.89 -18.48 -17.04
CA SER A 254 -16.22 -19.21 -18.10
C SER A 254 -17.10 -18.99 -19.32
N HIS A 255 -16.56 -18.40 -20.39
CA HIS A 255 -17.17 -18.56 -21.70
C HIS A 255 -17.16 -20.06 -21.96
N GLN A 256 -18.27 -20.69 -21.62
CA GLN A 256 -18.63 -22.00 -22.11
C GLN A 256 -18.67 -21.80 -23.61
N TYR A 257 -17.65 -22.33 -24.28
CA TYR A 257 -17.64 -22.51 -25.71
C TYR A 257 -19.01 -23.09 -26.07
N GLN A 258 -19.87 -22.28 -26.68
CA GLN A 258 -20.95 -22.84 -27.46
C GLN A 258 -20.25 -23.54 -28.62
N THR A 259 -20.00 -24.83 -28.48
CA THR A 259 -19.95 -25.73 -29.63
C THR A 259 -21.32 -25.62 -30.27
N ILE A 260 -21.41 -24.78 -31.29
CA ILE A 260 -22.51 -24.82 -32.25
C ILE A 260 -22.18 -26.01 -33.14
N THR A 261 -23.09 -26.98 -33.07
CA THR A 261 -23.17 -28.17 -33.92
C THR A 261 -23.22 -27.79 -35.40
#